data_AF-A0A5C5VCQ9-F1
#
_entry.id   AF-A0A5C5VCQ9-F1
#
_cell.length_a   1.000
_cell.length_b   1.000
_cell.length_c   1.000
_cell.angle_alpha   90.00
_cell.angle_beta   90.00
_cell.angle_gamma   90.00
#
_symmetry.space_group_name_H-M   'P 1'
#
loop_
_entity.id
_entity.type
_entity.pdbx_description
1 polymer ?
#
loop_
_entity_poly.entity_id
_entity_poly.type
_entity_poly.pdbx_seq_one_letter_code
_entity_poly.pdbx_strand_id
1 'polypeptide(L)'
;MAADSTLELPDTDAPEADPVGAGADAGLRPLTRPPGVDGKIFWYYAVAFVLIHVAACLAFVPYFFSWSGVVLAVLGYYWIGAIGINLCYHRLLTHRGFVCPKWLEHFFAILGVCNLQDAPARWVAIHRMHHQFSDMDRDPHSPLVDFLWGHVGWLVYQNKYFATADFYDRYARDLLKDRFYMRLEKNFMWFWVYVIHAALFYGAGFAVGWATSGTTAGGVQLAMSWLVWAVFVRTVAVWHVTWAVNSVTHLWGYRNYDTKDASRNSWWVALLTSGEGWHNNHHAKPRCVAHGHRWWELDATYWVVLVLERLGLATEVVHPKRYEPSEARR
;
A
#
# COMPACT_ATOMS: atom_id res chain seq x y z
N MET A 1 6.82 44.69 4.42
CA MET A 1 5.66 44.47 3.54
C MET A 1 5.34 42.98 3.59
N ALA A 2 4.33 42.63 4.39
CA ALA A 2 3.83 41.28 4.49
C ALA A 2 2.99 40.99 3.23
N ALA A 3 3.37 39.98 2.46
CA ALA A 3 2.52 39.44 1.41
C ALA A 3 1.69 38.34 2.06
N ASP A 4 0.47 38.73 2.42
CA ASP A 4 -0.63 37.84 2.72
C ASP A 4 -0.99 37.12 1.41
N SER A 5 -0.82 35.81 1.37
CA SER A 5 -1.35 34.96 0.31
C SER A 5 -2.04 33.78 0.97
N THR A 6 -3.23 34.05 1.50
CA THR A 6 -4.26 33.04 1.71
C THR A 6 -4.49 32.35 0.37
N LEU A 7 -3.96 31.13 0.25
CA LEU A 7 -4.34 30.18 -0.79
C LEU A 7 -5.83 29.85 -0.53
N GLU A 8 -6.73 30.62 -1.15
CA GLU A 8 -8.12 30.23 -1.28
C GLU A 8 -8.15 28.98 -2.15
N LEU A 9 -8.29 27.82 -1.49
CA LEU A 9 -8.71 26.60 -2.15
C LEU A 9 -10.15 26.84 -2.64
N PRO A 10 -10.49 26.53 -3.89
CA PRO A 10 -11.84 26.73 -4.39
C PRO A 10 -12.83 25.96 -3.52
N ASP A 11 -13.98 26.59 -3.24
CA ASP A 11 -15.06 26.10 -2.37
C ASP A 11 -15.18 24.58 -2.37
N THR A 12 -15.02 23.99 -1.18
CA THR A 12 -15.08 22.54 -0.96
C THR A 12 -16.50 21.99 -1.07
N ASP A 13 -17.49 22.86 -1.26
CA ASP A 13 -18.91 22.56 -1.47
C ASP A 13 -19.32 22.64 -2.95
N ALA A 14 -18.35 22.71 -3.88
CA ALA A 14 -18.65 22.47 -5.30
C ALA A 14 -19.40 21.13 -5.42
N PRO A 15 -20.55 21.10 -6.13
CA PRO A 15 -21.37 19.90 -6.23
C PRO A 15 -20.48 18.73 -6.64
N GLU A 16 -20.69 17.56 -6.02
CA GLU A 16 -20.06 16.30 -6.42
C GLU A 16 -20.13 16.25 -7.95
N ALA A 17 -18.97 16.37 -8.62
CA ALA A 17 -18.94 16.25 -10.06
C ALA A 17 -19.62 14.92 -10.39
N ASP A 18 -20.63 14.98 -11.27
CA ASP A 18 -21.42 13.81 -11.65
C ASP A 18 -20.46 12.63 -11.89
N PRO A 19 -20.74 11.43 -11.35
CA PRO A 19 -19.89 10.26 -11.60
C PRO A 19 -19.80 10.06 -13.11
N VAL A 20 -18.66 10.42 -13.69
CA VAL A 20 -18.49 10.46 -15.14
C VAL A 20 -18.33 9.02 -15.63
N GLY A 21 -19.44 8.42 -16.07
CA GLY A 21 -19.44 7.20 -16.87
C GLY A 21 -19.60 5.89 -16.09
N ALA A 22 -20.69 5.76 -15.33
CA ALA A 22 -21.12 4.48 -14.77
C ALA A 22 -21.76 3.60 -15.87
N GLY A 23 -21.05 2.55 -16.27
CA GLY A 23 -21.55 1.50 -17.15
C GLY A 23 -20.41 0.73 -17.82
N ALA A 24 -20.55 -0.59 -17.96
CA ALA A 24 -19.52 -1.48 -18.52
C ALA A 24 -18.98 -1.08 -19.91
N ASP A 25 -19.69 -0.20 -20.63
CA ASP A 25 -19.38 0.31 -21.97
C ASP A 25 -19.23 1.85 -22.05
N ALA A 26 -19.30 2.58 -20.93
CA ALA A 26 -18.99 4.01 -20.94
C ALA A 26 -17.47 4.19 -21.03
N GLY A 27 -16.98 4.59 -22.20
CA GLY A 27 -15.54 4.70 -22.48
C GLY A 27 -14.83 5.51 -21.40
N LEU A 28 -13.81 4.88 -20.78
CA LEU A 28 -12.94 5.51 -19.79
C LEU A 28 -12.43 6.84 -20.35
N ARG A 29 -12.83 7.95 -19.74
CA ARG A 29 -12.39 9.27 -20.17
C ARG A 29 -10.98 9.51 -19.60
N PRO A 30 -10.03 10.01 -20.42
CA PRO A 30 -8.75 10.47 -19.91
C PRO A 30 -8.94 11.59 -18.88
N LEU A 31 -8.28 11.47 -17.73
CA LEU A 31 -8.26 12.48 -16.68
C LEU A 31 -7.03 13.38 -16.81
N THR A 32 -7.09 14.54 -16.17
CA THR A 32 -5.91 15.37 -15.90
C THR A 32 -5.33 15.02 -14.54
N ARG A 33 -4.08 15.44 -14.28
CA ARG A 33 -3.49 15.27 -12.95
C ARG A 33 -4.34 15.99 -11.90
N PRO A 34 -4.47 15.43 -10.68
CA PRO A 34 -5.35 15.99 -9.67
C PRO A 34 -5.00 17.43 -9.28
N PRO A 35 -6.01 18.22 -8.83
CA PRO A 35 -5.76 19.52 -8.23
C PRO A 35 -4.73 19.43 -7.10
N GLY A 36 -3.83 20.42 -7.02
CA GLY A 36 -2.76 20.48 -6.03
C GLY A 36 -1.43 19.86 -6.49
N VAL A 37 -1.39 19.19 -7.65
CA VAL A 37 -0.16 18.75 -8.31
C VAL A 37 0.40 19.90 -9.16
N ASP A 38 1.52 20.51 -8.74
CA ASP A 38 2.10 21.68 -9.41
C ASP A 38 3.26 21.36 -10.38
N GLY A 39 3.40 20.08 -10.76
CA GLY A 39 4.41 19.61 -11.70
C GLY A 39 5.84 19.56 -11.12
N LYS A 40 6.05 19.94 -9.86
CA LYS A 40 7.36 19.85 -9.20
C LYS A 40 7.63 18.42 -8.74
N ILE A 41 8.87 17.99 -8.90
CA ILE A 41 9.32 16.68 -8.41
C ILE A 41 9.43 16.71 -6.89
N PHE A 42 8.91 15.68 -6.24
CA PHE A 42 9.12 15.43 -4.82
C PHE A 42 10.43 14.68 -4.63
N TRP A 43 11.54 15.44 -4.59
CA TRP A 43 12.89 14.87 -4.62
C TRP A 43 13.18 13.84 -3.55
N TYR A 44 12.60 13.96 -2.35
CA TYR A 44 12.75 12.95 -1.30
C TYR A 44 12.28 11.57 -1.75
N TYR A 45 11.13 11.51 -2.43
CA TYR A 45 10.56 10.24 -2.91
C TYR A 45 11.30 9.77 -4.15
N ALA A 46 11.60 10.67 -5.09
CA ALA A 46 12.34 10.33 -6.30
C ALA A 46 13.73 9.75 -5.99
N VAL A 47 14.47 10.36 -5.06
CA VAL A 47 15.79 9.89 -4.63
C VAL A 47 15.67 8.56 -3.89
N ALA A 48 14.76 8.42 -2.92
CA ALA A 48 14.55 7.17 -2.21
C ALA A 48 14.17 6.02 -3.16
N PHE A 49 13.25 6.29 -4.09
CA PHE A 49 12.86 5.38 -5.15
C PHE A 49 14.08 4.91 -5.95
N VAL A 50 14.86 5.83 -6.54
CA VAL A 50 16.03 5.47 -7.35
C VAL A 50 17.07 4.70 -6.54
N LEU A 51 17.40 5.16 -5.32
CA LEU A 51 18.41 4.52 -4.49
C LEU A 51 18.03 3.09 -4.11
N ILE A 52 16.78 2.85 -3.72
CA ILE A 52 16.32 1.50 -3.35
C ILE A 52 16.30 0.57 -4.57
N HIS A 53 15.96 1.06 -5.76
CA HIS A 53 16.04 0.27 -7.00
C HIS A 53 17.49 -0.07 -7.37
N VAL A 54 18.39 0.92 -7.32
CA VAL A 54 19.83 0.70 -7.59
C VAL A 54 20.42 -0.30 -6.59
N ALA A 55 20.06 -0.18 -5.31
CA ALA A 55 20.48 -1.13 -4.29
C ALA A 55 19.90 -2.54 -4.51
N ALA A 56 18.65 -2.66 -4.98
CA ALA A 56 18.05 -3.93 -5.35
C ALA A 56 18.75 -4.59 -6.55
N CYS A 57 19.26 -3.80 -7.51
CA CYS A 57 20.05 -4.32 -8.65
C CYS A 57 21.37 -4.99 -8.23
N LEU A 58 21.86 -4.77 -7.00
CA LEU A 58 22.99 -5.54 -6.46
C LEU A 58 22.68 -7.05 -6.37
N ALA A 59 21.42 -7.46 -6.44
CA ALA A 59 21.02 -8.86 -6.52
C ALA A 59 21.62 -9.59 -7.74
N PHE A 60 21.99 -8.86 -8.81
CA PHE A 60 22.62 -9.42 -10.00
C PHE A 60 24.14 -9.57 -9.87
N VAL A 61 24.74 -9.08 -8.79
CA VAL A 61 26.17 -9.22 -8.53
C VAL A 61 26.39 -10.44 -7.62
N PRO A 62 27.17 -11.46 -8.06
CA PRO A 62 27.29 -12.73 -7.34
C PRO A 62 27.67 -12.63 -5.87
N TYR A 63 28.45 -11.60 -5.48
CA TYR A 63 28.84 -11.37 -4.10
C TYR A 63 27.65 -11.18 -3.14
N PHE A 64 26.53 -10.63 -3.61
CA PHE A 64 25.34 -10.39 -2.76
C PHE A 64 24.34 -11.55 -2.79
N PHE A 65 24.63 -12.64 -3.51
CA PHE A 65 23.73 -13.78 -3.60
C PHE A 65 23.89 -14.72 -2.41
N SER A 66 22.76 -15.18 -1.87
CA SER A 66 22.68 -16.37 -1.02
C SER A 66 21.25 -16.91 -1.07
N TRP A 67 21.07 -18.24 -1.00
CA TRP A 67 19.74 -18.85 -0.94
C TRP A 67 18.95 -18.41 0.29
N SER A 68 19.63 -18.23 1.43
CA SER A 68 18.99 -17.71 2.64
C SER A 68 18.43 -16.30 2.44
N GLY A 69 19.15 -15.41 1.73
CA GLY A 69 18.65 -14.08 1.37
C GLY A 69 17.40 -14.17 0.48
N VAL A 70 17.41 -15.01 -0.55
CA VAL A 70 16.25 -15.23 -1.44
C VAL A 70 15.03 -15.75 -0.64
N VAL A 71 15.22 -16.74 0.23
CA VAL A 71 14.15 -17.27 1.08
C VAL A 71 13.59 -16.18 1.99
N LEU A 72 14.45 -15.37 2.63
CA LEU A 72 14.01 -14.24 3.45
C LEU A 72 13.29 -13.16 2.65
N ALA A 73 13.66 -12.93 1.39
CA ALA A 73 12.93 -12.03 0.50
C ALA A 73 11.51 -12.53 0.23
N VAL A 74 11.34 -13.82 -0.09
CA VAL A 74 10.03 -14.43 -0.34
C VAL A 74 9.17 -14.46 0.92
N LEU A 75 9.74 -14.87 2.06
CA LEU A 75 9.02 -14.88 3.34
C LEU A 75 8.67 -13.46 3.79
N GLY A 76 9.61 -12.52 3.66
CA GLY A 76 9.41 -11.11 3.98
C GLY A 76 8.39 -10.45 3.06
N TYR A 77 8.32 -10.85 1.79
CA TYR A 77 7.30 -10.35 0.86
C TYR A 77 5.88 -10.62 1.38
N TYR A 78 5.63 -11.83 1.92
CA TYR A 78 4.34 -12.14 2.52
C TYR A 78 4.20 -11.53 3.93
N TRP A 79 5.11 -11.85 4.85
CA TRP A 79 4.95 -11.49 6.27
C TRP A 79 5.16 -10.01 6.55
N ILE A 80 6.04 -9.33 5.85
CA ILE A 80 6.27 -7.88 6.02
C ILE A 80 5.39 -7.12 5.02
N GLY A 81 5.42 -7.52 3.74
CA GLY A 81 4.64 -6.88 2.67
C GLY A 81 3.14 -7.09 2.80
N ALA A 82 2.66 -8.31 2.52
CA ALA A 82 1.22 -8.58 2.48
C ALA A 82 0.54 -8.37 3.84
N ILE A 83 1.11 -8.84 4.95
CA ILE A 83 0.49 -8.61 6.27
C ILE A 83 0.60 -7.14 6.70
N GLY A 84 1.73 -6.47 6.44
CA GLY A 84 1.89 -5.06 6.80
C GLY A 84 0.98 -4.11 6.02
N ILE A 85 0.91 -4.30 4.69
CA ILE A 85 0.13 -3.42 3.81
C ILE A 85 -1.32 -3.91 3.69
N ASN A 86 -1.54 -5.15 3.28
CA ASN A 86 -2.88 -5.64 2.93
C ASN A 86 -3.74 -5.91 4.17
N LEU A 87 -3.21 -6.66 5.14
CA LEU A 87 -3.96 -6.96 6.36
C LEU A 87 -4.10 -5.70 7.22
N CYS A 88 -3.00 -5.00 7.49
CA CYS A 88 -2.99 -3.89 8.43
C CYS A 88 -3.40 -2.56 7.81
N TYR A 89 -2.56 -1.95 6.96
CA TYR A 89 -2.88 -0.62 6.45
C TYR A 89 -4.23 -0.60 5.72
N HIS A 90 -4.47 -1.60 4.89
CA HIS A 90 -5.65 -1.65 4.05
C HIS A 90 -6.91 -2.12 4.80
N ARG A 91 -7.00 -3.41 5.17
CA ARG A 91 -8.23 -3.99 5.70
C ARG A 91 -8.54 -3.55 7.14
N LEU A 92 -7.52 -3.43 7.99
CA LEU A 92 -7.68 -3.07 9.40
C LEU A 92 -7.77 -1.55 9.63
N LEU A 93 -6.78 -0.77 9.17
CA LEU A 93 -6.70 0.66 9.47
C LEU A 93 -7.59 1.52 8.57
N THR A 94 -7.53 1.31 7.26
CA THR A 94 -8.35 2.10 6.33
C THR A 94 -9.81 1.72 6.42
N HIS A 95 -10.13 0.43 6.25
CA HIS A 95 -11.51 -0.02 6.05
C HIS A 95 -12.22 -0.54 7.30
N ARG A 96 -11.50 -0.71 8.42
CA ARG A 96 -12.08 -1.19 9.68
C ARG A 96 -12.91 -2.46 9.47
N GLY A 97 -12.38 -3.39 8.68
CA GLY A 97 -13.04 -4.66 8.37
C GLY A 97 -13.06 -5.62 9.56
N PHE A 98 -12.17 -5.42 10.52
CA PHE A 98 -12.15 -6.13 11.81
C PHE A 98 -11.46 -5.26 12.86
N VAL A 99 -11.49 -5.69 14.12
CA VAL A 99 -10.80 -5.09 15.25
C VAL A 99 -9.89 -6.12 15.90
N CYS A 100 -8.68 -5.72 16.29
CA CYS A 100 -7.76 -6.57 17.06
C CYS A 100 -7.15 -5.80 18.25
N PRO A 101 -6.53 -6.50 19.23
CA PRO A 101 -5.84 -5.85 20.34
C PRO A 101 -4.77 -4.86 19.85
N LYS A 102 -4.64 -3.71 20.52
CA LYS A 102 -3.75 -2.63 20.06
C LYS A 102 -2.30 -3.02 19.90
N TRP A 103 -1.77 -3.91 20.74
CA TRP A 103 -0.39 -4.39 20.60
C TRP A 103 -0.18 -5.14 19.27
N LEU A 104 -1.21 -5.87 18.81
CA LEU A 104 -1.17 -6.63 17.56
C LEU A 104 -1.39 -5.71 16.36
N GLU A 105 -2.31 -4.74 16.47
CA GLU A 105 -2.52 -3.68 15.48
C GLU A 105 -1.23 -2.89 15.25
N HIS A 106 -0.55 -2.46 16.32
CA HIS A 106 0.72 -1.74 16.25
C HIS A 106 1.84 -2.62 15.69
N PHE A 107 1.89 -3.90 16.07
CA PHE A 107 2.86 -4.85 15.51
C PHE A 107 2.71 -4.95 13.98
N PHE A 108 1.50 -5.16 13.47
CA PHE A 108 1.29 -5.22 12.02
C PHE A 108 1.57 -3.86 11.35
N ALA A 109 1.30 -2.74 12.02
CA ALA A 109 1.64 -1.43 11.48
C ALA A 109 3.15 -1.22 11.35
N ILE A 110 3.97 -1.72 12.30
CA ILE A 110 5.43 -1.72 12.15
C ILE A 110 5.87 -2.54 10.94
N LEU A 111 5.25 -3.70 10.69
CA LEU A 111 5.51 -4.47 9.46
C LEU A 111 5.17 -3.65 8.21
N GLY A 112 4.05 -2.92 8.22
CA GLY A 112 3.67 -2.00 7.15
C GLY A 112 4.73 -0.93 6.87
N VAL A 113 5.23 -0.28 7.93
CA VAL A 113 6.29 0.73 7.85
C VAL A 113 7.58 0.16 7.24
N CYS A 114 7.91 -1.11 7.50
CA CYS A 114 9.08 -1.80 6.92
C CYS A 114 8.99 -2.01 5.39
N ASN A 115 7.91 -1.61 4.74
CA ASN A 115 7.76 -1.57 3.28
C ASN A 115 8.02 -0.19 2.67
N LEU A 116 8.33 0.83 3.47
CA LEU A 116 8.67 2.18 2.98
C LEU A 116 7.58 2.77 2.05
N GLN A 117 6.30 2.54 2.39
CA GLN A 117 5.13 3.10 1.72
C GLN A 117 4.44 4.14 2.61
N ASP A 118 5.21 5.12 3.09
CA ASP A 118 4.75 6.14 4.03
C ASP A 118 4.33 5.65 5.44
N ALA A 119 4.15 6.63 6.32
CA ALA A 119 3.56 6.43 7.63
C ALA A 119 2.09 5.99 7.52
N PRO A 120 1.57 5.23 8.51
CA PRO A 120 0.22 4.68 8.46
C PRO A 120 -0.88 5.72 8.23
N ALA A 121 -0.79 6.89 8.88
CA ALA A 121 -1.84 7.91 8.78
C ALA A 121 -1.89 8.53 7.38
N ARG A 122 -0.72 8.82 6.79
CA ARG A 122 -0.63 9.32 5.42
C ARG A 122 -1.15 8.30 4.41
N TRP A 123 -0.74 7.04 4.52
CA TRP A 123 -1.20 5.98 3.61
C TRP A 123 -2.72 5.80 3.68
N VAL A 124 -3.27 5.69 4.90
CA VAL A 124 -4.72 5.59 5.14
C VAL A 124 -5.47 6.80 4.59
N ALA A 125 -4.93 8.01 4.77
CA ALA A 125 -5.56 9.23 4.29
C ALA A 125 -5.67 9.25 2.77
N ILE A 126 -4.58 8.91 2.08
CA ILE A 126 -4.53 8.85 0.61
C ILE A 126 -5.48 7.77 0.10
N HIS A 127 -5.49 6.59 0.72
CA HIS A 127 -6.36 5.48 0.29
C HIS A 127 -7.85 5.79 0.50
N ARG A 128 -8.22 6.44 1.60
CA ARG A 128 -9.62 6.86 1.85
C ARG A 128 -10.06 7.92 0.83
N MET A 129 -9.19 8.86 0.49
CA MET A 129 -9.47 9.85 -0.56
C MET A 129 -9.60 9.18 -1.94
N HIS A 130 -8.77 8.18 -2.24
CA HIS A 130 -8.93 7.35 -3.45
C HIS A 130 -10.30 6.68 -3.49
N HIS A 131 -10.73 6.02 -2.42
CA HIS A 131 -12.08 5.42 -2.40
C HIS A 131 -13.22 6.43 -2.57
N GLN A 132 -13.06 7.65 -2.06
CA GLN A 132 -14.07 8.70 -2.20
C GLN A 132 -14.16 9.23 -3.64
N PHE A 133 -13.02 9.37 -4.32
CA PHE A 133 -12.94 10.02 -5.64
C PHE A 133 -12.39 9.09 -6.71
N SER A 134 -12.56 7.78 -6.56
CA SER A 134 -11.90 6.77 -7.38
C SER A 134 -12.21 7.00 -8.86
N ASP A 135 -11.17 7.10 -9.68
CA ASP A 135 -11.26 7.41 -11.11
C ASP A 135 -12.02 8.71 -11.45
N MET A 136 -11.97 9.69 -10.54
CA MET A 136 -12.44 11.06 -10.74
C MET A 136 -11.27 12.05 -10.61
N ASP A 137 -11.50 13.33 -10.92
CA ASP A 137 -10.47 14.38 -10.94
C ASP A 137 -9.64 14.52 -9.64
N ARG A 138 -10.19 14.10 -8.50
CA ARG A 138 -9.52 14.19 -7.19
C ARG A 138 -8.83 12.89 -6.74
N ASP A 139 -8.91 11.81 -7.53
CA ASP A 139 -8.21 10.56 -7.23
C ASP A 139 -6.69 10.80 -7.21
N PRO A 140 -5.98 10.52 -6.10
CA PRO A 140 -4.54 10.72 -6.01
C PRO A 140 -3.76 9.99 -7.11
N HIS A 141 -4.23 8.82 -7.54
CA HIS A 141 -3.45 7.88 -8.33
C HIS A 141 -4.28 7.11 -9.36
N SER A 142 -5.30 7.74 -9.95
CA SER A 142 -6.06 7.11 -11.04
C SER A 142 -5.15 6.89 -12.27
N PRO A 143 -5.11 5.69 -12.85
CA PRO A 143 -4.38 5.44 -14.09
C PRO A 143 -5.09 5.98 -15.34
N LEU A 144 -6.25 6.62 -15.19
CA LEU A 144 -6.93 7.32 -16.28
C LEU A 144 -6.26 8.64 -16.64
N VAL A 145 -5.37 9.16 -15.80
CA VAL A 145 -4.44 10.23 -16.19
C VAL A 145 -3.46 9.69 -17.22
N ASP A 146 -2.70 8.67 -16.81
CA ASP A 146 -1.95 7.75 -17.63
C ASP A 146 -1.47 6.56 -16.77
N PHE A 147 -1.04 5.47 -17.40
CA PHE A 147 -0.61 4.26 -16.69
C PHE A 147 0.55 4.53 -15.71
N LEU A 148 1.54 5.33 -16.11
CA LEU A 148 2.70 5.61 -15.28
C LEU A 148 2.32 6.50 -14.09
N TRP A 149 1.39 7.43 -14.27
CA TRP A 149 0.83 8.24 -13.20
C TRP A 149 0.22 7.37 -12.12
N GLY A 150 -0.72 6.48 -12.48
CA GLY A 150 -1.39 5.60 -11.52
C GLY A 150 -0.46 4.54 -10.89
N HIS A 151 0.62 4.17 -11.58
CA HIS A 151 1.59 3.22 -11.03
C HIS A 151 2.59 3.91 -10.08
N VAL A 152 3.31 4.95 -10.52
CA VAL A 152 4.41 5.54 -9.73
C VAL A 152 4.46 7.07 -9.80
N GLY A 153 3.93 7.69 -10.85
CA GLY A 153 4.04 9.13 -11.08
C GLY A 153 3.46 9.96 -9.95
N TRP A 154 2.32 9.53 -9.39
CA TRP A 154 1.66 10.24 -8.28
C TRP A 154 2.53 10.38 -7.01
N LEU A 155 3.51 9.49 -6.81
CA LEU A 155 4.48 9.56 -5.71
C LEU A 155 5.64 10.52 -6.01
N VAL A 156 6.01 10.62 -7.29
CA VAL A 156 7.18 11.38 -7.76
C VAL A 156 6.86 12.87 -7.88
N TYR A 157 5.62 13.25 -8.11
CA TYR A 157 5.20 14.65 -8.16
C TYR A 157 4.62 15.13 -6.83
N GLN A 158 4.92 16.37 -6.47
CA GLN A 158 4.39 16.98 -5.25
C GLN A 158 2.89 17.24 -5.41
N ASN A 159 2.11 16.75 -4.45
CA ASN A 159 0.75 17.21 -4.21
C ASN A 159 0.72 18.00 -2.90
N LYS A 160 0.47 19.31 -2.98
CA LYS A 160 0.48 20.21 -1.81
C LYS A 160 -0.61 19.87 -0.80
N TYR A 161 -1.73 19.32 -1.26
CA TYR A 161 -2.85 18.99 -0.37
C TYR A 161 -2.46 17.93 0.66
N PHE A 162 -1.63 16.95 0.27
CA PHE A 162 -1.23 15.86 1.17
C PHE A 162 -0.34 16.31 2.33
N ALA A 163 0.18 17.53 2.31
CA ALA A 163 1.00 18.08 3.40
C ALA A 163 0.18 18.98 4.37
N THR A 164 -1.12 19.15 4.12
CA THR A 164 -1.96 20.05 4.91
C THR A 164 -2.54 19.37 6.14
N ALA A 165 -2.78 20.14 7.21
CA ALA A 165 -3.46 19.61 8.39
C ALA A 165 -4.91 19.18 8.11
N ASP A 166 -5.61 19.91 7.22
CA ASP A 166 -6.98 19.57 6.79
C ASP A 166 -7.06 18.15 6.19
N PHE A 167 -6.10 17.79 5.33
CA PHE A 167 -6.06 16.46 4.72
C PHE A 167 -6.01 15.33 5.78
N TYR A 168 -5.09 15.45 6.74
CA TYR A 168 -4.98 14.46 7.82
C TYR A 168 -6.19 14.48 8.75
N ASP A 169 -6.73 15.66 9.03
CA ASP A 169 -7.89 15.83 9.89
C ASP A 169 -9.16 15.22 9.30
N ARG A 170 -9.32 15.31 7.97
CA ARG A 170 -10.45 14.74 7.23
C ARG A 170 -10.34 13.23 7.12
N TYR A 171 -9.18 12.71 6.72
CA TYR A 171 -9.07 11.31 6.32
C TYR A 171 -8.36 10.40 7.33
N ALA A 172 -7.65 10.91 8.34
CA ALA A 172 -6.88 10.07 9.27
C ALA A 172 -6.93 10.54 10.74
N ARG A 173 -7.87 11.43 11.10
CA ARG A 173 -8.04 11.92 12.48
C ARG A 173 -8.27 10.79 13.49
N ASP A 174 -9.02 9.76 13.12
CA ASP A 174 -9.24 8.59 13.96
C ASP A 174 -7.94 7.87 14.32
N LEU A 175 -7.01 7.75 13.37
CA LEU A 175 -5.71 7.11 13.57
C LEU A 175 -4.75 7.99 14.37
N LEU A 176 -4.73 9.29 14.08
CA LEU A 176 -3.83 10.26 14.71
C LEU A 176 -4.16 10.55 16.19
N LYS A 177 -5.33 10.13 16.68
CA LYS A 177 -5.64 10.14 18.13
C LYS A 177 -4.75 9.18 18.92
N ASP A 178 -4.24 8.12 18.29
CA ASP A 178 -3.30 7.20 18.91
C ASP A 178 -1.89 7.80 18.93
N ARG A 179 -1.27 7.83 20.11
CA ARG A 179 0.08 8.37 20.30
C ARG A 179 1.13 7.59 19.51
N PHE A 180 0.91 6.29 19.28
CA PHE A 180 1.80 5.46 18.47
C PHE A 180 1.84 5.95 17.02
N TYR A 181 0.68 6.12 16.37
CA TYR A 181 0.60 6.59 14.99
C TYR A 181 1.06 8.04 14.85
N MET A 182 0.69 8.91 15.78
CA MET A 182 1.19 10.29 15.83
C MET A 182 2.72 10.35 15.94
N ARG A 183 3.34 9.41 16.65
CA ARG A 183 4.81 9.34 16.74
C ARG A 183 5.44 8.85 15.45
N LEU A 184 4.85 7.87 14.77
CA LEU A 184 5.33 7.41 13.47
C LEU A 184 5.28 8.52 12.41
N GLU A 185 4.23 9.34 12.41
CA GLU A 185 4.05 10.46 11.48
C GLU A 185 5.06 11.60 11.75
N LYS A 186 5.36 11.89 13.02
CA LYS A 186 6.25 12.99 13.40
C LYS A 186 7.73 12.67 13.17
N ASN A 187 8.48 13.70 12.77
CA ASN A 187 9.94 13.69 12.68
C ASN A 187 10.52 12.52 11.86
N PHE A 188 9.78 12.06 10.84
CA PHE A 188 10.20 10.94 9.99
C PHE A 188 10.48 9.65 10.78
N MET A 189 9.81 9.42 11.91
CA MET A 189 10.06 8.23 12.74
C MET A 189 9.76 6.93 11.98
N TRP A 190 8.74 6.92 11.11
CA TRP A 190 8.46 5.79 10.22
C TRP A 190 9.66 5.43 9.33
N PHE A 191 10.40 6.41 8.82
CA PHE A 191 11.62 6.16 8.03
C PHE A 191 12.71 5.52 8.89
N TRP A 192 12.89 5.99 10.13
CA TRP A 192 13.86 5.39 11.05
C TRP A 192 13.51 3.95 11.43
N VAL A 193 12.23 3.60 11.54
CA VAL A 193 11.80 2.20 11.72
C VAL A 193 12.25 1.33 10.55
N TYR A 194 12.12 1.81 9.30
CA TYR A 194 12.64 1.11 8.13
C TYR A 194 14.16 0.90 8.18
N VAL A 195 14.91 1.95 8.56
CA VAL A 195 16.37 1.89 8.71
C VAL A 195 16.79 0.90 9.82
N ILE A 196 16.10 0.91 10.96
CA ILE A 196 16.35 -0.03 12.06
C ILE A 196 16.08 -1.46 11.59
N HIS A 197 14.96 -1.70 10.93
CA HIS A 197 14.66 -3.00 10.33
C HIS A 197 15.76 -3.46 9.37
N ALA A 198 16.29 -2.57 8.53
CA ALA A 198 17.38 -2.90 7.61
C ALA A 198 18.68 -3.25 8.37
N ALA A 199 19.00 -2.51 9.42
CA ALA A 199 20.14 -2.79 10.30
C ALA A 199 19.97 -4.12 11.05
N LEU A 200 18.75 -4.50 11.44
CA LEU A 200 18.47 -5.80 12.07
C LEU A 200 18.73 -6.95 11.10
N PHE A 201 18.29 -6.86 9.84
CA PHE A 201 18.61 -7.86 8.82
C PHE A 201 20.10 -7.96 8.54
N TYR A 202 20.79 -6.82 8.45
CA TYR A 202 22.24 -6.79 8.31
C TYR A 202 22.95 -7.46 9.50
N GLY A 203 22.60 -7.07 10.73
CA GLY A 203 23.22 -7.61 11.95
C GLY A 203 22.96 -9.10 12.13
N ALA A 204 21.75 -9.57 11.84
CA ALA A 204 21.42 -10.99 11.86
C ALA A 204 22.18 -11.78 10.79
N GLY A 205 22.23 -11.26 9.56
CA GLY A 205 23.02 -11.86 8.49
C GLY A 205 24.52 -11.90 8.81
N PHE A 206 25.05 -10.85 9.44
CA PHE A 206 26.44 -10.80 9.91
C PHE A 206 26.71 -11.88 10.96
N ALA A 207 25.86 -11.98 11.98
CA ALA A 207 26.02 -12.95 13.04
C ALA A 207 25.99 -14.39 12.51
N VAL A 208 25.02 -14.71 11.63
CA VAL A 208 24.91 -16.03 11.00
C VAL A 208 26.08 -16.31 10.07
N GLY A 209 26.49 -15.33 9.25
CA GLY A 209 27.60 -15.48 8.32
C GLY A 209 28.91 -15.71 9.05
N TRP A 210 29.16 -14.94 10.12
CA TRP A 210 30.34 -15.09 10.95
C TRP A 210 30.36 -16.44 11.68
N ALA A 211 29.23 -16.86 12.25
CA ALA A 211 29.12 -18.14 12.97
C ALA A 211 29.30 -19.36 12.04
N THR A 212 28.89 -19.25 10.78
CA THR A 212 28.98 -20.35 9.81
C THR A 212 30.32 -20.40 9.08
N SER A 213 30.91 -19.24 8.75
CA SER A 213 32.19 -19.19 8.03
C SER A 213 33.42 -19.12 8.93
N GLY A 214 33.25 -18.76 10.21
CA GLY A 214 34.34 -18.46 11.15
C GLY A 214 35.12 -17.19 10.81
N THR A 215 34.66 -16.36 9.87
CA THR A 215 35.40 -15.20 9.36
C THR A 215 34.53 -13.95 9.29
N THR A 216 35.12 -12.79 9.57
CA THR A 216 34.46 -11.48 9.39
C THR A 216 34.01 -11.27 7.95
N ALA A 217 34.78 -11.75 6.97
CA ALA A 217 34.42 -11.63 5.55
C ALA A 217 33.14 -12.40 5.20
N GLY A 218 32.96 -13.62 5.72
CA GLY A 218 31.72 -14.37 5.53
C GLY A 218 30.52 -13.75 6.26
N GLY A 219 30.76 -13.17 7.44
CA GLY A 219 29.78 -12.33 8.13
C GLY A 219 29.30 -11.16 7.26
N VAL A 220 30.23 -10.33 6.78
CA VAL A 220 29.90 -9.18 5.92
C VAL A 220 29.18 -9.61 4.64
N GLN A 221 29.64 -10.69 4.00
CA GLN A 221 29.01 -11.17 2.76
C GLN A 221 27.55 -11.56 3.00
N LEU A 222 27.26 -12.35 4.04
CA LEU A 222 25.89 -12.78 4.31
C LEU A 222 25.00 -11.62 4.80
N ALA A 223 25.56 -10.71 5.61
CA ALA A 223 24.89 -9.47 6.03
C ALA A 223 24.44 -8.64 4.83
N MET A 224 25.34 -8.43 3.87
CA MET A 224 25.05 -7.70 2.64
C MET A 224 24.06 -8.46 1.75
N SER A 225 24.14 -9.79 1.70
CA SER A 225 23.16 -10.60 0.99
C SER A 225 21.76 -10.45 1.56
N TRP A 226 21.60 -10.56 2.89
CA TRP A 226 20.30 -10.39 3.54
C TRP A 226 19.77 -8.96 3.39
N LEU A 227 20.64 -7.95 3.48
CA LEU A 227 20.27 -6.56 3.24
C LEU A 227 19.76 -6.37 1.80
N VAL A 228 20.46 -6.87 0.79
CA VAL A 228 20.03 -6.76 -0.62
C VAL A 228 18.71 -7.48 -0.85
N TRP A 229 18.61 -8.76 -0.46
CA TRP A 229 17.45 -9.58 -0.79
C TRP A 229 16.24 -9.34 0.12
N ALA A 230 16.42 -9.48 1.44
CA ALA A 230 15.32 -9.37 2.40
C ALA A 230 14.84 -7.93 2.62
N VAL A 231 15.69 -6.94 2.33
CA VAL A 231 15.33 -5.52 2.44
C VAL A 231 15.02 -4.91 1.09
N PHE A 232 16.01 -4.71 0.21
CA PHE A 232 15.82 -3.89 -0.99
C PHE A 232 15.01 -4.57 -2.08
N VAL A 233 15.38 -5.79 -2.51
CA VAL A 233 14.62 -6.55 -3.53
C VAL A 233 13.18 -6.76 -3.09
N ARG A 234 12.99 -7.20 -1.84
CA ARG A 234 11.65 -7.39 -1.27
C ARG A 234 10.86 -6.08 -1.20
N THR A 235 11.47 -4.94 -0.84
CA THR A 235 10.80 -3.62 -0.85
C THR A 235 10.34 -3.27 -2.26
N VAL A 236 11.21 -3.37 -3.27
CA VAL A 236 10.89 -3.06 -4.68
C VAL A 236 9.78 -3.97 -5.20
N ALA A 237 9.84 -5.27 -4.89
CA ALA A 237 8.80 -6.22 -5.27
C ALA A 237 7.44 -5.85 -4.67
N VAL A 238 7.40 -5.54 -3.36
CA VAL A 238 6.16 -5.14 -2.67
C VAL A 238 5.61 -3.83 -3.24
N TRP A 239 6.48 -2.84 -3.52
CA TRP A 239 6.08 -1.59 -4.15
C TRP A 239 5.36 -1.81 -5.47
N HIS A 240 5.99 -2.50 -6.42
CA HIS A 240 5.40 -2.66 -7.74
C HIS A 240 4.12 -3.49 -7.74
N VAL A 241 3.98 -4.49 -6.87
CA VAL A 241 2.71 -5.21 -6.79
C VAL A 241 1.62 -4.39 -6.12
N THR A 242 1.96 -3.52 -5.16
CA THR A 242 0.97 -2.62 -4.52
C THR A 242 0.50 -1.59 -5.53
N TRP A 243 1.43 -0.96 -6.24
CA TRP A 243 1.14 0.03 -7.27
C TRP A 243 0.47 -0.57 -8.52
N ALA A 244 0.68 -1.85 -8.80
CA ALA A 244 -0.08 -2.56 -9.81
C ALA A 244 -1.56 -2.68 -9.44
N VAL A 245 -1.93 -2.69 -8.15
CA VAL A 245 -3.35 -2.59 -7.77
C VAL A 245 -3.90 -1.27 -8.28
N ASN A 246 -3.26 -0.14 -7.97
CA ASN A 246 -3.70 1.19 -8.44
C ASN A 246 -3.77 1.29 -9.96
N SER A 247 -2.77 0.76 -10.69
CA SER A 247 -2.71 0.92 -12.15
C SER A 247 -3.40 -0.18 -12.95
N VAL A 248 -3.01 -1.44 -12.75
CA VAL A 248 -3.50 -2.56 -13.55
C VAL A 248 -4.96 -2.84 -13.25
N THR A 249 -5.35 -2.85 -11.98
CA THR A 249 -6.70 -3.27 -11.59
C THR A 249 -7.76 -2.22 -11.86
N HIS A 250 -7.40 -0.98 -12.22
CA HIS A 250 -8.34 0.02 -12.74
C HIS A 250 -8.43 0.07 -14.28
N LEU A 251 -7.54 -0.64 -14.99
CA LEU A 251 -7.52 -0.66 -16.45
C LEU A 251 -7.95 -2.00 -17.03
N TRP A 252 -7.51 -3.11 -16.44
CA TRP A 252 -7.66 -4.45 -17.01
C TRP A 252 -8.18 -5.48 -16.01
N GLY A 253 -9.08 -6.34 -16.50
CA GLY A 253 -9.69 -7.40 -15.70
C GLY A 253 -11.19 -7.54 -15.96
N TYR A 254 -11.86 -8.32 -15.13
CA TYR A 254 -13.31 -8.52 -15.18
C TYR A 254 -13.98 -7.80 -13.99
N ARG A 255 -15.31 -7.67 -14.03
CA ARG A 255 -16.09 -7.08 -12.94
C ARG A 255 -17.14 -8.07 -12.47
N ASN A 256 -17.34 -8.14 -11.16
CA ASN A 256 -18.40 -8.89 -10.52
C ASN A 256 -19.55 -7.99 -10.06
N TYR A 257 -19.27 -6.70 -9.85
CA TYR A 257 -20.20 -5.70 -9.34
C TYR A 257 -20.15 -4.44 -10.21
N ASP A 258 -21.28 -3.74 -10.27
CA ASP A 258 -21.33 -2.41 -10.86
C ASP A 258 -20.88 -1.38 -9.81
N THR A 259 -19.71 -0.81 -10.01
CA THR A 259 -19.16 0.29 -9.21
C THR A 259 -19.10 1.55 -10.06
N LYS A 260 -19.10 2.72 -9.41
CA LYS A 260 -19.01 4.01 -10.11
C LYS A 260 -17.62 4.29 -10.70
N ASP A 261 -16.61 3.54 -10.27
CA ASP A 261 -15.21 3.63 -10.72
C ASP A 261 -14.86 2.55 -11.77
N ALA A 262 -13.63 2.60 -12.28
CA ALA A 262 -13.11 1.67 -13.27
C ALA A 262 -12.45 0.42 -12.66
N SER A 263 -12.59 0.15 -11.36
CA SER A 263 -11.95 -1.01 -10.70
C SER A 263 -12.36 -2.34 -11.35
N ARG A 264 -11.42 -3.29 -11.38
CA ARG A 264 -11.54 -4.60 -12.02
C ARG A 264 -10.83 -5.64 -11.18
N ASN A 265 -11.33 -6.86 -11.25
CA ASN A 265 -10.70 -8.03 -10.67
C ASN A 265 -9.64 -8.58 -11.65
N SER A 266 -8.44 -8.84 -11.14
CA SER A 266 -7.33 -9.42 -11.87
C SER A 266 -6.70 -10.57 -11.07
N TRP A 267 -6.85 -11.80 -11.57
CA TRP A 267 -6.45 -13.01 -10.85
C TRP A 267 -4.96 -13.11 -10.59
N TRP A 268 -4.13 -12.66 -11.54
CA TRP A 268 -2.67 -12.72 -11.39
C TRP A 268 -2.17 -11.61 -10.48
N VAL A 269 -2.80 -10.42 -10.48
CA VAL A 269 -2.52 -9.39 -9.47
C VAL A 269 -2.89 -9.93 -8.11
N ALA A 270 -4.06 -10.58 -7.96
CA ALA A 270 -4.50 -11.15 -6.68
C ALA A 270 -3.56 -12.23 -6.16
N LEU A 271 -2.99 -13.06 -7.03
CA LEU A 271 -1.98 -14.04 -6.66
C LEU A 271 -0.71 -13.36 -6.09
N LEU A 272 -0.20 -12.33 -6.78
CA LEU A 272 0.97 -11.60 -6.33
C LEU A 272 0.68 -10.82 -5.04
N THR A 273 -0.45 -10.15 -4.95
CA THR A 273 -0.82 -9.30 -3.82
C THR A 273 -1.58 -10.04 -2.73
N SER A 274 -1.59 -11.37 -2.72
CA SER A 274 -2.25 -12.16 -1.67
C SER A 274 -3.75 -11.78 -1.44
N GLY A 275 -4.45 -11.39 -2.50
CA GLY A 275 -5.89 -11.08 -2.50
C GLY A 275 -6.29 -9.66 -2.93
N GLU A 276 -5.36 -8.71 -3.02
CA GLU A 276 -5.70 -7.29 -3.33
C GLU A 276 -6.08 -7.05 -4.79
N GLY A 277 -5.78 -8.00 -5.69
CA GLY A 277 -6.18 -7.93 -7.09
C GLY A 277 -7.67 -8.17 -7.36
N TRP A 278 -8.45 -8.61 -6.36
CA TRP A 278 -9.92 -8.65 -6.45
C TRP A 278 -10.51 -7.26 -6.22
N HIS A 279 -10.07 -6.29 -7.02
CA HIS A 279 -10.23 -4.88 -6.71
C HIS A 279 -11.65 -4.35 -6.94
N ASN A 280 -12.36 -4.86 -7.96
CA ASN A 280 -13.78 -4.52 -8.14
C ASN A 280 -14.66 -5.04 -7.01
N ASN A 281 -14.36 -6.23 -6.50
CA ASN A 281 -15.05 -6.76 -5.33
C ASN A 281 -14.83 -5.88 -4.10
N HIS A 282 -13.59 -5.45 -3.91
CA HIS A 282 -13.18 -4.56 -2.84
C HIS A 282 -13.88 -3.19 -2.95
N HIS A 283 -13.84 -2.53 -4.11
CA HIS A 283 -14.51 -1.24 -4.32
C HIS A 283 -16.03 -1.30 -4.12
N ALA A 284 -16.66 -2.43 -4.45
CA ALA A 284 -18.08 -2.64 -4.19
C ALA A 284 -18.39 -2.81 -2.69
N LYS A 285 -17.50 -3.45 -1.93
CA LYS A 285 -17.70 -3.75 -0.50
C LYS A 285 -16.42 -3.46 0.32
N PRO A 286 -16.01 -2.19 0.49
CA PRO A 286 -14.66 -1.87 1.00
C PRO A 286 -14.36 -2.36 2.41
N ARG A 287 -15.40 -2.48 3.25
CA ARG A 287 -15.28 -2.99 4.62
C ARG A 287 -15.17 -4.51 4.71
N CYS A 288 -15.51 -5.24 3.66
CA CYS A 288 -15.48 -6.70 3.66
C CYS A 288 -14.04 -7.19 3.76
N VAL A 289 -13.74 -8.01 4.77
CA VAL A 289 -12.37 -8.53 4.95
C VAL A 289 -11.97 -9.57 3.91
N ALA A 290 -12.91 -10.10 3.14
CA ALA A 290 -12.64 -10.97 2.00
C ALA A 290 -12.80 -10.15 0.73
N HIS A 291 -11.74 -10.02 -0.06
CA HIS A 291 -11.86 -9.40 -1.39
C HIS A 291 -12.23 -10.46 -2.43
N GLY A 292 -11.87 -11.73 -2.22
CA GLY A 292 -12.37 -12.84 -3.04
C GLY A 292 -13.83 -13.17 -2.69
N HIS A 293 -14.73 -13.08 -3.67
CA HIS A 293 -16.17 -13.33 -3.51
C HIS A 293 -16.68 -14.54 -4.29
N ARG A 294 -15.86 -15.11 -5.19
CA ARG A 294 -16.12 -16.39 -5.85
C ARG A 294 -15.20 -17.49 -5.30
N TRP A 295 -15.62 -18.75 -5.43
CA TRP A 295 -14.90 -19.89 -4.85
C TRP A 295 -13.45 -20.05 -5.33
N TRP A 296 -13.14 -19.57 -6.53
CA TRP A 296 -11.80 -19.61 -7.14
C TRP A 296 -11.00 -18.32 -6.91
N GLU A 297 -11.61 -17.28 -6.33
CA GLU A 297 -10.95 -16.02 -6.02
C GLU A 297 -10.17 -16.17 -4.70
N LEU A 298 -8.97 -16.75 -4.81
CA LEU A 298 -8.11 -17.03 -3.65
C LEU A 298 -7.66 -15.73 -2.97
N ASP A 299 -7.81 -15.67 -1.65
CA ASP A 299 -7.46 -14.50 -0.83
C ASP A 299 -6.70 -14.96 0.42
N ALA A 300 -5.38 -15.00 0.32
CA ALA A 300 -4.51 -15.45 1.39
C ALA A 300 -4.50 -14.49 2.60
N THR A 301 -4.76 -13.19 2.39
CA THR A 301 -4.87 -12.21 3.46
C THR A 301 -6.14 -12.45 4.28
N TYR A 302 -7.26 -12.80 3.63
CA TYR A 302 -8.49 -13.16 4.33
C TYR A 302 -8.33 -14.42 5.20
N TRP A 303 -7.59 -15.43 4.74
CA TRP A 303 -7.31 -16.62 5.54
C TRP A 303 -6.58 -16.29 6.84
N VAL A 304 -5.71 -15.28 6.85
CA VAL A 304 -5.06 -14.79 8.09
C VAL A 304 -6.08 -14.17 9.04
N VAL A 305 -7.03 -13.37 8.53
CA VAL A 305 -8.13 -12.83 9.36
C VAL A 305 -8.93 -13.97 10.00
N LEU A 306 -9.26 -15.02 9.25
CA LEU A 306 -9.99 -16.18 9.78
C LEU A 306 -9.20 -16.93 10.88
N VAL A 307 -7.88 -17.05 10.72
CA VAL A 307 -7.03 -17.64 11.77
C VAL A 307 -7.02 -16.75 13.02
N LEU A 308 -6.85 -15.43 12.86
CA LEU A 308 -6.88 -14.49 13.98
C LEU A 308 -8.24 -14.50 14.69
N GLU A 309 -9.33 -14.58 13.95
CA GLU A 309 -10.68 -14.67 14.49
C GLU A 309 -10.88 -15.96 15.29
N ARG A 310 -10.45 -17.10 14.74
CA ARG A 310 -10.51 -18.38 15.45
C ARG A 310 -9.68 -18.40 16.74
N LEU A 311 -8.60 -17.63 16.78
CA LEU A 311 -7.77 -17.44 17.97
C LEU A 311 -8.33 -16.38 18.94
N GLY A 312 -9.45 -15.73 18.61
CA GLY A 312 -10.04 -14.64 19.40
C GLY A 312 -9.27 -13.32 19.35
N LEU A 313 -8.34 -13.19 18.39
CA LEU A 313 -7.51 -12.00 18.18
C LEU A 313 -8.12 -11.01 17.18
N ALA A 314 -9.03 -11.46 16.31
CA ALA A 314 -9.86 -10.60 15.48
C ALA A 314 -11.31 -10.69 15.93
N THR A 315 -11.96 -9.55 16.08
CA THR A 315 -13.36 -9.39 16.51
C THR A 315 -14.07 -8.40 15.61
N GLU A 316 -15.40 -8.36 15.65
CA GLU A 316 -16.21 -7.49 14.79
C GLU A 316 -15.87 -7.66 13.29
N VAL A 317 -15.60 -8.90 12.87
CA VAL A 317 -15.17 -9.22 11.52
C VAL A 317 -16.34 -9.05 10.53
N VAL A 318 -16.13 -8.21 9.52
CA VAL A 318 -17.11 -7.96 8.46
C VAL A 318 -16.92 -9.00 7.35
N HIS A 319 -17.60 -10.13 7.48
CA HIS A 319 -17.53 -11.22 6.51
C HIS A 319 -18.22 -10.92 5.18
N PRO A 320 -17.80 -11.61 4.09
CA PRO A 320 -18.52 -11.55 2.84
C PRO A 320 -19.93 -12.12 3.02
N LYS A 321 -20.94 -11.38 2.57
CA LYS A 321 -22.25 -11.97 2.28
C LYS A 321 -22.09 -12.92 1.10
N ARG A 322 -22.88 -14.00 1.07
CA ARG A 322 -22.91 -14.94 -0.05
C ARG A 322 -23.02 -14.16 -1.36
N TYR A 323 -22.09 -14.36 -2.30
CA TYR A 323 -22.18 -13.73 -3.60
C TYR A 323 -23.44 -14.20 -4.30
N GLU A 324 -24.36 -13.29 -4.55
CA GLU A 324 -25.53 -13.53 -5.38
C GLU A 324 -25.33 -12.87 -6.73
N PRO A 325 -25.43 -13.60 -7.86
CA PRO A 325 -25.30 -13.02 -9.20
C PRO A 325 -26.28 -11.87 -9.48
N SER A 326 -27.35 -11.74 -8.71
CA SER A 326 -28.32 -10.62 -8.72
C SER A 326 -27.72 -9.31 -8.21
N GLU A 327 -26.72 -9.35 -7.31
CA GLU A 327 -25.98 -8.18 -6.82
C GLU A 327 -25.01 -7.62 -7.87
N ALA A 328 -24.72 -8.37 -8.94
CA ALA A 328 -23.82 -7.95 -10.00
C ALA A 328 -24.39 -6.84 -10.91
N ARG A 329 -25.68 -6.49 -10.77
CA ARG A 329 -26.43 -5.60 -11.67
C ARG A 329 -27.08 -4.40 -10.97
N ARG A 330 -26.70 -4.09 -9.74
CA ARG A 330 -27.27 -2.97 -8.97
C ARG A 330 -26.26 -1.87 -8.74
#